data_AF-A0A963MDH2-F1
#
_entry.id   AF-A0A963MDH2-F1
#
_cell.length_a   1.000
_cell.length_b   1.000
_cell.length_c   1.000
_cell.angle_alpha   90.00
_cell.angle_beta   90.00
_cell.angle_gamma   90.00
#
_symmetry.space_group_name_H-M   'P 1'
#
loop_
_entity.id
_entity.type
_entity.pdbx_description
1 polymer ?
#
loop_
_entity_poly.entity_id
_entity_poly.type
_entity_poly.pdbx_seq_one_letter_code
_entity_poly.pdbx_strand_id
1 'polypeptide(L)' 'PLFADDGEVAEALYARLAGFAAGGPLFLDAPENNPAAMALVQRYGMIEVFGCARMYLGPPPDVVHQRIFGVTTFELG' A
#
# COMPACT_ATOMS: atom_id res chain seq x y z
N PRO A 1 -6.82 2.96 0.40
CA PRO A 1 -5.75 3.35 -0.54
C PRO A 1 -4.71 4.28 0.09
N LEU A 2 -3.47 4.16 -0.40
CA LEU A 2 -2.38 5.12 -0.19
C LEU A 2 -1.67 5.31 -1.54
N PHE A 3 -1.91 6.46 -2.17
CA PHE A 3 -1.25 6.87 -3.41
C PHE A 3 -0.37 8.10 -3.15
N ALA A 4 0.84 8.11 -3.70
CA ALA A 4 1.79 9.19 -3.50
C ALA A 4 2.80 9.23 -4.65
N ASP A 5 3.38 10.41 -4.91
CA ASP A 5 4.38 10.56 -5.98
C ASP A 5 5.72 9.87 -5.65
N ASP A 6 6.04 9.75 -4.35
CA ASP A 6 7.25 9.10 -3.84
C ASP A 6 7.03 8.55 -2.41
N GLY A 7 8.08 7.93 -1.86
CA GLY A 7 8.07 7.33 -0.53
C GLY A 7 8.00 8.34 0.61
N GLU A 8 8.55 9.55 0.46
CA GLU A 8 8.52 10.58 1.50
C GLU A 8 7.10 11.11 1.68
N VAL A 9 6.39 11.36 0.57
CA VAL A 9 4.98 11.77 0.58
C VAL A 9 4.10 10.64 1.14
N ALA A 10 4.34 9.39 0.74
CA ALA A 10 3.60 8.24 1.26
C ALA A 10 3.74 8.10 2.79
N GLU A 11 4.96 8.26 3.31
CA GLU A 11 5.25 8.21 4.75
C GLU A 11 4.59 9.36 5.50
N ALA A 12 4.64 10.58 4.97
CA ALA A 12 3.98 11.73 5.58
C ALA A 12 2.46 11.54 5.68
N LEU A 13 1.83 11.02 4.62
CA LEU A 13 0.40 10.69 4.59
C LEU A 13 0.07 9.58 5.59
N TYR A 14 0.82 8.49 5.58
CA TYR A 14 0.65 7.38 6.52
C TYR A 14 0.75 7.86 7.98
N ALA A 15 1.83 8.56 8.33
CA ALA A 15 2.09 9.01 9.69
C ALA A 15 0.97 9.92 10.22
N ARG A 16 0.43 10.79 9.34
CA ARG A 16 -0.67 11.70 9.72
C ARG A 16 -2.00 10.96 9.88
N LEU A 17 -2.30 10.02 8.98
CA LEU A 17 -3.60 9.35 8.94
C LEU A 17 -3.67 8.15 9.90
N ALA A 18 -2.56 7.49 10.19
CA ALA A 18 -2.50 6.36 11.12
C ALA A 18 -3.01 6.73 12.53
N GLY A 19 -2.82 7.98 12.96
CA GLY A 19 -3.35 8.47 14.24
C GLY A 19 -4.87 8.40 14.38
N PHE A 20 -5.61 8.40 13.26
CA PHE A 20 -7.08 8.26 13.27
C PHE A 20 -7.55 6.84 13.59
N ALA A 21 -6.68 5.83 13.52
CA ALA A 21 -6.99 4.49 13.98
C ALA A 21 -7.23 4.43 15.51
N ALA A 22 -6.86 5.47 16.26
CA ALA A 22 -7.12 5.63 17.70
C ALA A 22 -6.69 4.40 18.54
N GLY A 23 -5.56 3.79 18.18
CA GLY A 23 -5.04 2.58 18.83
C GLY A 23 -5.67 1.26 18.36
N GLY A 24 -6.65 1.31 17.46
CA GLY A 24 -7.17 0.15 16.75
C GLY A 24 -6.21 -0.38 15.68
N PRO A 25 -6.51 -1.56 15.10
CA PRO A 25 -5.69 -2.14 14.05
C PRO A 25 -5.78 -1.29 12.78
N LEU A 26 -4.63 -1.11 12.13
CA LEU A 26 -4.51 -0.43 10.85
C LEU A 26 -3.97 -1.43 9.83
N PHE A 27 -4.71 -1.59 8.73
CA PHE A 27 -4.36 -2.51 7.65
C PHE A 27 -3.96 -1.71 6.42
N LEU A 28 -2.97 -2.22 5.68
CA LEU A 28 -2.51 -1.64 4.43
C LEU A 28 -2.21 -2.77 3.45
N ASP A 29 -2.94 -2.80 2.34
CA ASP A 29 -2.71 -3.76 1.26
C ASP A 29 -1.58 -3.23 0.35
N ALA A 30 -0.34 -3.41 0.80
CA ALA A 30 0.86 -2.95 0.12
C ALA A 30 1.23 -3.88 -1.06
N PRO A 31 1.42 -3.35 -2.29
CA PRO A 31 1.80 -4.19 -3.41
C PRO A 31 3.29 -4.54 -3.38
N GLU A 32 3.60 -5.83 -3.41
CA GLU A 32 4.98 -6.34 -3.37
C GLU A 32 5.87 -5.83 -4.52
N ASN A 33 5.26 -5.50 -5.67
CA ASN A 33 5.97 -4.96 -6.83
C ASN A 33 6.39 -3.49 -6.67
N ASN A 34 6.02 -2.84 -5.55
CA ASN A 34 6.52 -1.53 -5.17
C ASN A 34 7.49 -1.65 -3.97
N PRO A 35 8.81 -1.67 -4.19
CA PRO A 35 9.79 -1.77 -3.11
C PRO A 35 9.70 -0.66 -2.06
N ALA A 36 9.27 0.56 -2.46
CA ALA A 36 9.09 1.66 -1.52
C ALA A 36 7.89 1.42 -0.58
N ALA A 37 6.81 0.81 -1.09
CA ALA A 37 5.69 0.36 -0.27
C ALA A 37 6.12 -0.72 0.73
N MET A 38 6.92 -1.69 0.27
CA MET A 38 7.45 -2.74 1.14
C MET A 38 8.39 -2.19 2.22
N ALA A 39 9.22 -1.21 1.89
CA ALA A 39 10.08 -0.52 2.85
C ALA A 39 9.26 0.26 3.90
N LEU A 40 8.14 0.88 3.50
CA LEU A 40 7.24 1.59 4.41
C LEU A 40 6.63 0.63 5.44
N VAL A 41 6.01 -0.48 5.00
CA VAL A 41 5.37 -1.43 5.91
C VAL A 41 6.37 -2.08 6.87
N GLN A 42 7.59 -2.37 6.40
CA GLN A 42 8.67 -2.87 7.24
C GLN A 42 9.12 -1.85 8.29
N ARG A 43 9.30 -0.58 7.89
CA ARG A 43 9.71 0.51 8.80
C ARG A 43 8.73 0.71 9.95
N TYR A 44 7.44 0.58 9.68
CA TYR A 44 6.39 0.70 10.69
C TYR A 44 6.08 -0.61 11.42
N GLY A 45 6.88 -1.66 11.20
CA GLY A 45 6.74 -2.93 11.92
C GLY A 45 5.41 -3.63 11.66
N MET A 46 4.81 -3.42 10.49
CA MET A 46 3.59 -4.14 10.11
C MET A 46 3.88 -5.62 9.95
N ILE A 47 2.87 -6.44 10.26
CA ILE A 47 2.91 -7.88 10.09
C ILE A 47 1.96 -8.30 8.97
N GLU A 48 2.38 -9.26 8.16
CA GLU A 48 1.53 -9.82 7.13
C GLU A 48 0.38 -10.61 7.78
N VAL A 49 -0.85 -10.33 7.34
CA VAL A 49 -2.07 -11.03 7.79
C VAL A 49 -2.69 -11.87 6.67
N PHE A 50 -2.45 -11.50 5.41
CA PHE A 50 -2.98 -12.15 4.22
C PHE A 50 -2.23 -11.66 2.98
N GLY A 51 -2.07 -12.54 1.98
CA GLY A 51 -1.49 -12.22 0.67
C GLY A 51 -2.45 -12.59 -0.46
N CYS A 52 -2.48 -11.77 -1.51
CA CYS A 52 -3.27 -12.02 -2.72
C CYS A 52 -2.48 -11.65 -3.97
N ALA A 53 -2.69 -12.39 -5.06
CA ALA A 53 -2.09 -12.10 -6.35
C ALA A 53 -3.04 -11.27 -7.22
N ARG A 54 -2.55 -10.14 -7.75
CA ARG A 54 -3.24 -9.40 -8.82
C ARG A 54 -3.14 -10.20 -10.11
N MET A 55 -4.28 -10.59 -10.68
CA MET A 55 -4.35 -11.36 -11.93
C MET A 55 -5.00 -10.53 -13.05
N TYR A 56 -4.55 -10.74 -14.27
CA TYR A 56 -5.10 -10.13 -15.47
C TYR A 56 -5.35 -11.18 -16.54
N LEU A 57 -6.48 -11.09 -17.23
CA LEU A 57 -6.70 -11.82 -18.47
C LEU A 57 -6.13 -10.98 -19.62
N GLY A 58 -4.99 -11.40 -20.17
CA GLY A 58 -4.24 -10.62 -21.16
C GLY A 58 -3.18 -9.71 -20.52
N PRO A 59 -2.69 -8.70 -21.25
CA PRO A 59 -1.68 -7.78 -20.73
C PRO A 59 -2.18 -7.02 -19.49
N PRO A 60 -1.32 -6.78 -18.48
CA PRO A 60 -1.67 -5.92 -17.36
C PRO A 60 -1.93 -4.48 -17.85
N PRO A 61 -2.81 -3.72 -17.18
CA PRO A 61 -3.03 -2.31 -17.48
C PRO A 61 -1.76 -1.50 -17.23
N ASP A 62 -1.55 -0.46 -18.04
CA ASP A 62 -0.45 0.47 -17.85
C ASP A 62 -0.77 1.45 -16.72
N VAL A 63 -0.28 1.14 -15.52
CA VAL A 63 -0.45 1.96 -14.32
C VAL A 63 0.91 2.27 -13.69
N VAL A 64 1.00 3.43 -13.04
CA VAL A 64 2.23 3.88 -12.39
C VAL A 64 2.40 3.19 -11.03
N HIS A 65 2.79 1.91 -11.04
CA HIS A 65 2.89 1.06 -9.83
C HIS A 65 3.73 1.67 -8.71
N GLN A 66 4.77 2.43 -9.06
CA GLN A 66 5.65 3.10 -8.10
C GLN A 66 4.93 4.11 -7.20
N ARG A 67 3.75 4.59 -7.62
CA ARG A 67 2.93 5.54 -6.87
C ARG A 67 1.83 4.88 -6.02
N ILE A 68 1.75 3.55 -6.03
CA ILE A 68 0.75 2.78 -5.30
C ILE A 68 1.42 2.16 -4.08
N PHE A 69 1.16 2.71 -2.89
CA PHE A 69 1.68 2.22 -1.61
C PHE A 69 0.65 1.39 -0.84
N GLY A 70 -0.63 1.56 -1.17
CA GLY A 70 -1.72 0.70 -0.72
C GLY A 70 -2.85 0.74 -1.73
N VAL A 71 -3.36 -0.43 -2.14
CA VAL A 71 -4.47 -0.52 -3.10
C VAL A 71 -5.77 0.07 -2.52
N THR A 72 -6.77 0.32 -3.36
CA THR A 72 -8.07 0.84 -2.89
C THR A 72 -8.82 -0.21 -2.11
N THR A 73 -9.10 -1.34 -2.75
CA THR A 73 -9.66 -2.58 -2.18
C THR A 73 -9.27 -3.77 -3.08
N PHE A 74 -9.48 -5.00 -2.62
CA PHE A 74 -9.28 -6.19 -3.46
C PHE A 74 -10.32 -6.33 -4.58
N GLU A 75 -11.54 -5.89 -4.36
CA GLU A 75 -12.64 -5.98 -5.31
C GLU A 75 -12.53 -4.96 -6.44
N LEU A 76 -11.98 -3.78 -6.15
CA LEU A 76 -11.99 -2.64 -7.08
C LEU A 76 -10.60 -2.30 -7.62
N GLY A 77 -9.53 -2.63 -6.89
CA GLY A 77 -8.16 -2.18 -7.20
C GLY A 77 -7.85 -0.80 -6.64
#